data_AF-A0A6B3FXL2-F1
#
_entry.id   AF-A0A6B3FXL2-F1
#
_cell.length_a   1.000
_cell.length_b   1.000
_cell.length_c   1.000
_cell.angle_alpha   90.00
_cell.angle_beta   90.00
_cell.angle_gamma   90.00
#
_symmetry.space_group_name_H-M   'P 1'
#
loop_
_entity.id
_entity.type
_entity.pdbx_description
1 polymer ?
#
loop_
_entity_poly.entity_id
_entity_poly.type
_entity_poly.pdbx_seq_one_letter_code
_entity_poly.pdbx_strand_id
1 'polypeptide(L)'
;PYARWAGAVLRPLAPAHQHLLLVWLRTGSKPRAAAALGLSAGTVRARIRELSRLLSADLEDATVQAHLLLALRAPAPTEGAGSENGNGPARLETLPAGLLDTDAARSWARGLVGGLEPHLRIALTCWLDHHARTAPAAAELHVHRTTLANWLTQCAEHLAQNLGDATVRAEIHLALRATRTGPDDPAALPRRGGRTYRRL
;
A
#
# COMPACT_ATOMS: atom_id res chain seq x y z
N PRO A 1 7.36 -4.08 19.46
CA PRO A 1 6.69 -4.87 18.39
C PRO A 1 7.07 -4.42 16.97
N TYR A 2 6.90 -3.13 16.65
CA TYR A 2 7.17 -2.57 15.32
C TYR A 2 8.62 -2.73 14.84
N ALA A 3 9.59 -2.18 15.57
CA ALA A 3 11.02 -2.24 15.19
C ALA A 3 11.55 -3.67 15.11
N ARG A 4 11.03 -4.58 15.94
CA ARG A 4 11.38 -6.02 15.90
C ARG A 4 10.85 -6.70 14.64
N TRP A 5 9.59 -6.47 14.27
CA TRP A 5 9.03 -6.99 13.02
C TRP A 5 9.77 -6.42 11.80
N ALA A 6 10.01 -5.11 11.78
CA ALA A 6 10.77 -4.47 10.71
C ALA A 6 12.17 -5.05 10.59
N GLY A 7 12.89 -5.20 11.71
CA GLY A 7 14.21 -5.85 11.74
C GLY A 7 14.18 -7.29 11.24
N ALA A 8 13.13 -8.06 11.57
CA ALA A 8 12.97 -9.44 11.10
C ALA A 8 12.70 -9.51 9.59
N VAL A 9 11.81 -8.66 9.05
CA VAL A 9 11.51 -8.57 7.60
C VAL A 9 12.72 -8.11 6.80
N LEU A 10 13.48 -7.14 7.33
CA LEU A 10 14.64 -6.56 6.64
C LEU A 10 15.94 -7.36 6.83
N ARG A 11 15.96 -8.37 7.72
CA ARG A 11 17.13 -9.21 8.01
C ARG A 11 17.84 -9.78 6.77
N PRO A 12 17.15 -10.27 5.72
CA PRO A 12 17.84 -10.78 4.53
C PRO A 12 18.40 -9.67 3.61
N LEU A 13 18.09 -8.39 3.88
CA LEU A 13 18.42 -7.27 2.99
C LEU A 13 19.69 -6.53 3.44
N ALA A 14 20.69 -6.52 2.57
CA ALA A 14 21.83 -5.61 2.71
C ALA A 14 21.40 -4.13 2.60
N PRO A 15 22.18 -3.17 3.14
CA PRO A 15 21.86 -1.75 3.06
C PRO A 15 21.62 -1.24 1.62
N ALA A 16 22.36 -1.76 0.65
CA ALA A 16 22.17 -1.44 -0.77
C ALA A 16 20.80 -1.91 -1.32
N HIS A 17 20.30 -3.06 -0.86
CA HIS A 17 18.96 -3.54 -1.22
C HIS A 17 17.89 -2.62 -0.64
N GLN A 18 18.03 -2.24 0.63
CA GLN A 18 17.11 -1.33 1.31
C GLN A 18 17.06 0.04 0.63
N HIS A 19 18.22 0.59 0.26
CA HIS A 19 18.31 1.85 -0.48
C HIS A 19 17.62 1.77 -1.85
N LEU A 20 17.85 0.71 -2.62
CA LEU A 20 17.18 0.50 -3.91
C LEU A 20 15.66 0.43 -3.75
N LEU A 21 15.18 -0.34 -2.77
CA LEU A 21 13.75 -0.49 -2.50
C LEU A 21 13.13 0.83 -2.08
N LEU A 22 13.78 1.60 -1.20
CA LEU A 22 13.34 2.94 -0.81
C LEU A 22 13.21 3.87 -2.02
N VAL A 23 14.24 3.95 -2.87
CA VAL A 23 14.20 4.82 -4.07
C VAL A 23 13.11 4.36 -5.05
N TRP A 24 12.96 3.05 -5.23
CA TRP A 24 11.92 2.50 -6.09
C TRP A 24 10.50 2.77 -5.57
N LEU A 25 10.24 2.56 -4.28
CA LEU A 25 8.95 2.86 -3.64
C LEU A 25 8.63 4.37 -3.66
N ARG A 26 9.64 5.24 -3.51
CA ARG A 26 9.47 6.69 -3.61
C ARG A 26 9.16 7.17 -5.03
N THR A 27 9.75 6.54 -6.04
CA THR A 27 9.52 6.91 -7.44
C THR A 27 8.31 6.22 -8.05
N GLY A 28 7.83 5.15 -7.43
CA GLY A 28 6.68 4.33 -7.88
C GLY A 28 6.86 3.72 -9.27
N SER A 29 8.08 3.71 -9.81
CA SER A 29 8.34 3.40 -11.21
C SER A 29 9.75 2.88 -11.37
N LYS A 30 9.88 1.67 -11.93
CA LYS A 30 11.19 1.04 -12.16
C LYS A 30 12.09 1.87 -13.09
N PRO A 31 11.59 2.47 -14.20
CA PRO A 31 12.39 3.40 -15.00
C PRO A 31 12.84 4.66 -14.24
N ARG A 32 11.97 5.28 -13.43
CA ARG A 32 12.34 6.47 -12.64
C ARG A 32 13.34 6.14 -11.54
N ALA A 33 13.16 5.00 -10.87
CA ALA A 33 14.12 4.48 -9.91
C ALA A 33 15.49 4.22 -10.55
N ALA A 34 15.49 3.64 -11.75
CA ALA A 34 16.71 3.38 -12.51
C ALA A 34 17.46 4.68 -12.84
N ALA A 35 16.73 5.70 -13.32
CA ALA A 35 17.31 7.03 -13.55
C ALA A 35 17.88 7.65 -12.26
N ALA A 36 17.13 7.58 -11.15
CA ALA A 36 17.56 8.12 -9.85
C ALA A 36 18.79 7.40 -9.26
N LEU A 37 18.94 6.11 -9.54
CA LEU A 37 20.06 5.28 -9.06
C LEU A 37 21.25 5.23 -10.01
N GLY A 38 21.17 5.86 -11.19
CA GLY A 38 22.19 5.74 -12.23
C GLY A 38 22.33 4.31 -12.79
N LEU A 39 21.22 3.54 -12.82
CA LEU A 39 21.18 2.15 -13.27
C LEU A 39 20.32 2.01 -14.54
N SER A 40 20.43 0.87 -15.22
CA SER A 40 19.50 0.53 -16.29
C SER A 40 18.14 0.06 -15.72
N ALA A 41 17.05 0.32 -16.46
CA ALA A 41 15.72 -0.20 -16.09
C ALA A 41 15.67 -1.75 -16.12
N GLY A 42 16.53 -2.40 -16.91
CA GLY A 42 16.70 -3.86 -16.90
C GLY A 42 17.29 -4.35 -15.58
N THR A 43 18.33 -3.68 -15.09
CA THR A 43 19.00 -3.98 -13.81
C THR A 43 18.04 -3.82 -12.64
N VAL A 44 17.30 -2.70 -12.57
CA VAL A 44 16.31 -2.49 -11.49
C VAL A 44 15.23 -3.56 -11.52
N ARG A 45 14.71 -3.94 -12.70
CA ARG A 45 13.75 -5.05 -12.85
C ARG A 45 14.31 -6.39 -12.36
N ALA A 46 15.55 -6.71 -12.71
CA ALA A 46 16.20 -7.94 -12.27
C ALA A 46 16.37 -7.97 -10.75
N ARG A 47 16.86 -6.88 -10.16
CA ARG A 47 17.04 -6.74 -8.72
C ARG A 47 15.72 -6.81 -7.96
N ILE A 48 14.66 -6.14 -8.42
CA ILE A 48 13.33 -6.24 -7.79
C ILE A 48 12.85 -7.70 -7.80
N ARG A 49 12.98 -8.42 -8.92
CA ARG A 49 12.59 -9.84 -9.02
C ARG A 49 13.39 -10.75 -8.10
N GLU A 50 14.67 -10.46 -7.92
CA GLU A 50 15.51 -11.17 -6.95
C GLU A 50 15.07 -10.88 -5.52
N LEU A 51 14.78 -9.62 -5.19
CA LEU A 51 14.30 -9.20 -3.88
C LEU A 51 12.91 -9.77 -3.56
N SER A 52 12.01 -9.90 -4.55
CA SER A 52 10.73 -10.62 -4.38
C SER A 52 10.95 -12.06 -3.94
N ARG A 53 11.91 -12.77 -4.54
CA ARG A 53 12.25 -14.14 -4.16
C ARG A 53 12.88 -14.21 -2.78
N LEU A 54 13.81 -13.29 -2.49
CA LEU A 54 14.50 -13.20 -1.21
C LEU A 54 13.55 -12.92 -0.04
N LEU A 55 12.56 -12.04 -0.27
CA LEU A 55 11.54 -11.69 0.72
C LEU A 55 10.33 -12.64 0.70
N SER A 56 10.28 -13.56 -0.27
CA SER A 56 9.14 -14.47 -0.50
C SER A 56 7.80 -13.73 -0.61
N ALA A 57 7.81 -12.55 -1.24
CA ALA A 57 6.67 -11.64 -1.34
C ALA A 57 6.55 -11.03 -2.74
N ASP A 58 5.31 -10.77 -3.18
CA ASP A 58 5.09 -10.01 -4.42
C ASP A 58 5.30 -8.52 -4.17
N LEU A 59 6.44 -8.00 -4.59
CA LEU A 59 6.75 -6.58 -4.43
C LEU A 59 5.86 -5.67 -5.28
N GLU A 60 5.14 -6.18 -6.27
CA GLU A 60 4.15 -5.38 -7.01
C GLU A 60 2.83 -5.22 -6.25
N ASP A 61 2.61 -6.01 -5.19
CA ASP A 61 1.41 -5.94 -4.36
C ASP A 61 1.42 -4.66 -3.49
N ALA A 62 0.33 -3.89 -3.52
CA ALA A 62 0.24 -2.61 -2.80
C ALA A 62 0.31 -2.78 -1.26
N THR A 63 -0.23 -3.87 -0.73
CA THR A 63 -0.13 -4.23 0.70
C THR A 63 1.33 -4.49 1.05
N VAL A 64 2.02 -5.31 0.25
CA VAL A 64 3.44 -5.62 0.45
C VAL A 64 4.29 -4.35 0.34
N GLN A 65 4.05 -3.49 -0.64
CA GLN A 65 4.74 -2.20 -0.78
C GLN A 65 4.52 -1.30 0.43
N ALA A 66 3.28 -1.24 0.95
CA ALA A 66 2.95 -0.43 2.10
C ALA A 66 3.65 -0.92 3.38
N HIS A 67 3.62 -2.23 3.62
CA HIS A 67 4.30 -2.84 4.75
C HIS A 67 5.83 -2.73 4.62
N LEU A 68 6.37 -2.89 3.41
CA LEU A 68 7.80 -2.73 3.17
C LEU A 68 8.26 -1.29 3.39
N LEU A 69 7.51 -0.30 2.91
CA LEU A 69 7.79 1.12 3.17
C LEU A 69 7.78 1.41 4.67
N LEU A 70 6.80 0.86 5.38
CA LEU A 70 6.72 0.97 6.83
C LEU A 70 7.99 0.37 7.47
N ALA A 71 8.33 -0.89 7.17
CA ALA A 71 9.53 -1.54 7.68
C ALA A 71 10.82 -0.73 7.41
N LEU A 72 11.01 -0.22 6.19
CA LEU A 72 12.18 0.56 5.79
C LEU A 72 12.29 1.92 6.51
N ARG A 73 11.20 2.42 7.08
CA ARG A 73 11.15 3.66 7.88
C ARG A 73 11.18 3.38 9.39
N ALA A 74 11.26 2.12 9.80
CA ALA A 74 11.32 1.79 11.22
C ALA A 74 12.62 2.31 11.85
N PRO A 75 12.56 2.84 13.08
CA PRO A 75 13.77 3.20 13.81
C PRO A 75 14.60 1.93 14.07
N ALA A 76 15.91 2.09 14.17
CA ALA A 76 16.81 1.00 14.50
C ALA A 76 16.33 0.30 15.79
N PRO A 77 16.30 -1.04 15.84
CA PRO A 77 15.85 -1.75 17.02
C PRO A 77 16.77 -1.41 18.19
N THR A 78 16.20 -0.85 19.26
CA THR A 78 16.92 -0.64 20.51
C THR A 78 17.21 -2.02 21.13
N GLU A 79 18.48 -2.36 21.28
CA GLU A 79 18.93 -3.57 21.97
C GLU A 79 18.39 -3.52 23.42
N GLY A 80 17.37 -4.31 23.74
CA GLY A 80 16.81 -4.37 25.11
C GLY A 80 15.32 -4.67 25.23
N ALA A 81 14.53 -4.61 24.15
CA ALA A 81 13.12 -5.00 24.23
C ALA A 81 12.98 -6.53 24.17
N GLY A 82 12.82 -7.13 25.35
CA GLY A 82 12.84 -8.56 25.63
C GLY A 82 11.90 -9.44 24.81
N SER A 83 12.23 -10.74 24.87
CA SER A 83 11.39 -11.89 24.55
C SER A 83 9.98 -11.68 25.10
N GLU A 84 8.92 -11.72 24.30
CA GLU A 84 8.11 -12.94 24.20
C GLU A 84 7.10 -12.87 23.02
N ASN A 85 6.83 -14.06 22.45
CA ASN A 85 5.60 -14.51 21.76
C ASN A 85 5.23 -13.95 20.37
N GLY A 86 6.14 -14.13 19.40
CA GLY A 86 5.79 -14.07 17.97
C GLY A 86 6.70 -14.97 17.14
N ASN A 87 6.65 -16.29 17.40
CA ASN A 87 7.54 -17.27 16.78
C ASN A 87 7.03 -17.74 15.41
N GLY A 88 6.82 -16.80 14.50
CA GLY A 88 6.54 -17.06 13.09
C GLY A 88 7.52 -16.27 12.21
N PRO A 89 7.85 -16.74 11.00
CA PRO A 89 8.64 -15.95 10.07
C PRO A 89 7.91 -14.62 9.82
N ALA A 90 8.60 -13.50 9.98
CA ALA A 90 8.02 -12.20 9.70
C ALA A 90 7.70 -12.10 8.21
N ARG A 91 6.42 -11.94 7.89
CA ARG A 91 5.89 -11.91 6.54
C ARG A 91 5.49 -10.50 6.15
N LEU A 92 5.77 -10.11 4.92
CA LEU A 92 5.41 -8.78 4.41
C LEU A 92 3.91 -8.67 4.13
N GLU A 93 3.19 -9.77 3.96
CA GLU A 93 1.76 -9.79 3.67
C GLU A 93 0.92 -9.47 4.91
N THR A 94 1.48 -9.69 6.10
CA THR A 94 0.74 -9.59 7.38
C THR A 94 1.47 -8.68 8.35
N LEU A 95 0.82 -7.58 8.74
CA LEU A 95 1.30 -6.74 9.84
C LEU A 95 1.08 -7.42 11.19
N PRO A 96 1.98 -7.20 12.17
CA PRO A 96 1.71 -7.56 13.55
C PRO A 96 0.39 -6.97 14.04
N ALA A 97 -0.41 -7.79 14.73
CA ALA A 97 -1.65 -7.34 15.36
C ALA A 97 -1.40 -6.14 16.29
N GLY A 98 -2.35 -5.20 16.34
CA GLY A 98 -2.23 -4.02 17.18
C GLY A 98 -1.37 -2.89 16.60
N LEU A 99 -0.60 -3.12 15.52
CA LEU A 99 0.33 -2.10 15.01
C LEU A 99 -0.39 -0.84 14.52
N LEU A 100 -1.51 -1.01 13.84
CA LEU A 100 -2.35 0.09 13.35
C LEU A 100 -3.41 0.52 14.39
N ASP A 101 -3.54 -0.22 15.50
CA ASP A 101 -4.58 -0.01 16.51
C ASP A 101 -4.16 0.98 17.60
N THR A 102 -3.13 1.79 17.35
CA THR A 102 -2.74 2.89 18.24
C THR A 102 -3.58 4.13 17.97
N ASP A 103 -3.84 4.95 19.00
CA ASP A 103 -4.60 6.19 18.81
C ASP A 103 -3.90 7.17 17.88
N ALA A 104 -2.57 7.22 17.92
CA ALA A 104 -1.78 8.00 16.98
C ALA A 104 -1.99 7.55 15.53
N ALA A 105 -1.91 6.24 15.27
CA ALA A 105 -2.16 5.69 13.93
C ALA A 105 -3.60 5.94 13.47
N ARG A 106 -4.60 5.73 14.34
CA ARG A 106 -6.01 6.03 14.02
C ARG A 106 -6.26 7.52 13.79
N SER A 107 -5.60 8.41 14.53
CA SER A 107 -5.73 9.86 14.37
C SER A 107 -5.10 10.32 13.05
N TRP A 108 -3.88 9.86 12.76
CA TRP A 108 -3.21 10.12 11.48
C TRP A 108 -4.05 9.61 10.31
N ALA A 109 -4.52 8.36 10.40
CA ALA A 109 -5.30 7.74 9.33
C ALA A 109 -6.64 8.46 9.10
N ARG A 110 -7.35 8.87 10.17
CA ARG A 110 -8.55 9.71 10.05
C ARG A 110 -8.24 11.08 9.46
N GLY A 111 -7.09 11.67 9.76
CA GLY A 111 -6.66 12.92 9.13
C GLY A 111 -6.36 12.78 7.64
N LEU A 112 -5.85 11.61 7.21
CA LEU A 112 -5.48 11.37 5.82
C LEU A 112 -6.68 10.97 4.95
N VAL A 113 -7.52 10.02 5.40
CA VAL A 113 -8.61 9.44 4.58
C VAL A 113 -10.01 9.70 5.14
N GLY A 114 -10.13 10.47 6.22
CA GLY A 114 -11.41 10.88 6.77
C GLY A 114 -12.16 11.79 5.82
N GLY A 115 -13.49 11.74 5.86
CA GLY A 115 -14.35 12.56 4.99
C GLY A 115 -14.61 11.97 3.60
N LEU A 116 -13.87 10.93 3.19
CA LEU A 116 -14.18 10.20 1.95
C LEU A 116 -15.58 9.61 2.02
N GLU A 117 -16.37 9.86 0.97
CA GLU A 117 -17.66 9.20 0.81
C GLU A 117 -17.50 7.67 0.77
N PRO A 118 -18.46 6.90 1.32
CA PRO A 118 -18.35 5.44 1.40
C PRO A 118 -18.04 4.77 0.06
N HIS A 119 -18.65 5.23 -1.04
CA HIS A 119 -18.44 4.65 -2.36
C HIS A 119 -17.04 4.92 -2.91
N LEU A 120 -16.49 6.11 -2.68
CA LEU A 120 -15.11 6.47 -3.04
C LEU A 120 -14.11 5.68 -2.21
N ARG A 121 -14.39 5.49 -0.93
CA ARG A 121 -13.58 4.68 -0.02
C ARG A 121 -13.52 3.21 -0.47
N ILE A 122 -14.66 2.61 -0.82
CA ILE A 122 -14.73 1.24 -1.36
C ILE A 122 -13.96 1.15 -2.68
N ALA A 123 -14.19 2.08 -3.61
CA ALA A 123 -13.53 2.10 -4.91
C ALA A 123 -11.99 2.23 -4.78
N LEU A 124 -11.52 3.13 -3.90
CA LEU A 124 -10.11 3.34 -3.63
C LEU A 124 -9.47 2.11 -2.99
N THR A 125 -10.14 1.48 -2.03
CA THR A 125 -9.69 0.25 -1.38
C THR A 125 -9.53 -0.88 -2.40
N CYS A 126 -10.59 -1.17 -3.17
CA CYS A 126 -10.55 -2.20 -4.22
C CYS A 126 -9.47 -1.90 -5.27
N TRP A 127 -9.33 -0.65 -5.70
CA TRP A 127 -8.28 -0.28 -6.64
C TRP A 127 -6.85 -0.51 -6.09
N LEU A 128 -6.63 -0.24 -4.80
CA LEU A 128 -5.35 -0.52 -4.14
C LEU A 128 -5.11 -2.03 -4.00
N ASP A 129 -6.13 -2.81 -3.64
CA ASP A 129 -6.06 -4.27 -3.55
C ASP A 129 -5.69 -4.90 -4.91
N HIS A 130 -6.14 -4.30 -6.01
CA HIS A 130 -5.75 -4.66 -7.38
C HIS A 130 -4.43 -4.03 -7.87
N HIS A 131 -3.59 -3.57 -6.94
CA HIS A 131 -2.26 -3.00 -7.18
C HIS A 131 -2.31 -1.76 -8.07
N ALA A 132 -3.29 -0.89 -7.83
CA ALA A 132 -3.53 0.31 -8.62
C ALA A 132 -3.84 0.06 -10.11
N ARG A 133 -4.29 -1.16 -10.47
CA ARG A 133 -4.71 -1.49 -11.83
C ARG A 133 -6.21 -1.22 -12.00
N THR A 134 -6.54 -0.22 -12.83
CA THR A 134 -7.94 0.22 -13.03
C THR A 134 -8.82 -0.85 -13.67
N ALA A 135 -8.32 -1.61 -14.65
CA ALA A 135 -9.13 -2.61 -15.35
C ALA A 135 -9.66 -3.74 -14.43
N PRO A 136 -8.82 -4.45 -13.66
CA PRO A 136 -9.30 -5.50 -12.76
C PRO A 136 -10.17 -4.96 -11.62
N ALA A 137 -9.82 -3.81 -11.05
CA ALA A 137 -10.63 -3.17 -10.01
C ALA A 137 -12.02 -2.77 -10.54
N ALA A 138 -12.10 -2.19 -11.74
CA ALA A 138 -13.38 -1.83 -12.35
C ALA A 138 -14.25 -3.08 -12.63
N ALA A 139 -13.63 -4.18 -13.03
CA ALA A 139 -14.31 -5.45 -13.24
C ALA A 139 -14.90 -6.00 -11.92
N GLU A 140 -14.15 -5.99 -10.82
CA GLU A 140 -14.62 -6.43 -9.51
C GLU A 140 -15.74 -5.53 -8.96
N LEU A 141 -15.61 -4.22 -9.14
CA LEU A 141 -16.63 -3.26 -8.73
C LEU A 141 -17.84 -3.25 -9.67
N HIS A 142 -17.81 -4.01 -10.78
CA HIS A 142 -18.82 -4.03 -11.83
C HIS A 142 -19.13 -2.64 -12.41
N VAL A 143 -18.12 -1.77 -12.52
CA VAL A 143 -18.21 -0.42 -13.12
C VAL A 143 -17.42 -0.34 -14.41
N HIS A 144 -17.72 0.66 -15.24
CA HIS A 144 -16.87 0.95 -16.38
C HIS A 144 -15.53 1.57 -15.91
N ARG A 145 -14.43 1.29 -16.63
CA ARG A 145 -13.09 1.81 -16.31
C ARG A 145 -13.04 3.34 -16.21
N THR A 146 -13.85 4.05 -16.99
CA THR A 146 -13.92 5.53 -16.95
C THR A 146 -14.64 6.02 -15.70
N THR A 147 -15.65 5.30 -15.23
CA THR A 147 -16.33 5.59 -13.96
C THR A 147 -15.37 5.46 -12.80
N LEU A 148 -14.62 4.34 -12.75
CA LEU A 148 -13.59 4.17 -11.73
C LEU A 148 -12.50 5.25 -11.83
N ALA A 149 -12.05 5.59 -13.03
CA ALA A 149 -11.08 6.68 -13.21
C ALA A 149 -11.59 8.02 -12.66
N ASN A 150 -12.86 8.37 -12.92
CA ASN A 150 -13.47 9.58 -12.38
C ASN A 150 -13.57 9.55 -10.85
N TRP A 151 -13.94 8.42 -10.25
CA TRP A 151 -13.94 8.26 -8.80
C TRP A 151 -12.54 8.38 -8.20
N LEU A 152 -11.51 7.81 -8.85
CA LEU A 152 -10.13 7.95 -8.40
C LEU A 152 -9.63 9.40 -8.51
N THR A 153 -10.06 10.16 -9.52
CA THR A 153 -9.80 11.60 -9.61
C THR A 153 -10.46 12.34 -8.44
N GLN A 154 -11.73 12.04 -8.13
CA GLN A 154 -12.42 12.62 -6.97
C GLN A 154 -11.71 12.28 -5.65
N CYS A 155 -11.23 11.05 -5.49
CA CYS A 155 -10.39 10.68 -4.34
C CYS A 155 -9.12 11.52 -4.29
N ALA A 156 -8.39 11.67 -5.40
CA ALA A 156 -7.15 12.45 -5.45
C ALA A 156 -7.39 13.92 -5.07
N GLU A 157 -8.46 14.52 -5.58
CA GLU A 157 -8.89 15.89 -5.28
C GLU A 157 -9.28 16.04 -3.81
N HIS A 158 -10.13 15.16 -3.29
CA HIS A 158 -10.58 15.20 -1.89
C HIS A 158 -9.42 15.05 -0.90
N LEU A 159 -8.49 14.14 -1.18
CA LEU A 159 -7.33 13.88 -0.34
C LEU A 159 -6.23 14.93 -0.51
N ALA A 160 -6.30 15.76 -1.56
CA ALA A 160 -5.21 16.60 -2.05
C ALA A 160 -3.89 15.81 -2.23
N GLN A 161 -4.00 14.61 -2.79
CA GLN A 161 -2.89 13.64 -2.93
C GLN A 161 -2.69 13.19 -4.38
N ASN A 162 -1.44 12.91 -4.73
CA ASN A 162 -1.11 12.31 -6.02
C ASN A 162 -1.17 10.76 -5.95
N LEU A 163 -2.29 10.17 -6.36
CA LEU A 163 -2.45 8.71 -6.41
C LEU A 163 -1.49 8.01 -7.40
N GLY A 164 -0.81 8.75 -8.28
CA GLY A 164 0.26 8.22 -9.13
C GLY A 164 1.54 7.88 -8.35
N ASP A 165 1.75 8.47 -7.18
CA ASP A 165 2.89 8.21 -6.31
C ASP A 165 2.66 6.91 -5.49
N ALA A 166 3.59 5.96 -5.56
CA ALA A 166 3.47 4.69 -4.86
C ALA A 166 3.62 4.83 -3.33
N THR A 167 4.41 5.80 -2.86
CA THR A 167 4.52 6.10 -1.43
C THR A 167 3.19 6.64 -0.90
N VAL A 168 2.57 7.56 -1.63
CA VAL A 168 1.24 8.09 -1.29
C VAL A 168 0.20 6.97 -1.27
N ARG A 169 0.18 6.09 -2.29
CA ARG A 169 -0.71 4.92 -2.30
C ARG A 169 -0.49 3.99 -1.11
N ALA A 170 0.76 3.73 -0.74
CA ALA A 170 1.10 2.91 0.42
C ALA A 170 0.57 3.52 1.73
N GLU A 171 0.76 4.83 1.92
CA GLU A 171 0.26 5.55 3.10
C GLU A 171 -1.27 5.53 3.16
N ILE A 172 -1.95 5.80 2.03
CA ILE A 172 -3.41 5.71 1.94
C ILE A 172 -3.89 4.28 2.24
N HIS A 173 -3.22 3.24 1.72
CA HIS A 173 -3.59 1.86 1.98
C HIS A 173 -3.51 1.51 3.48
N LEU A 174 -2.45 1.95 4.16
CA LEU A 174 -2.32 1.81 5.62
C LEU A 174 -3.42 2.57 6.37
N ALA A 175 -3.72 3.80 5.94
CA ALA A 175 -4.74 4.63 6.58
C ALA A 175 -6.15 4.04 6.42
N LEU A 176 -6.49 3.52 5.23
CA LEU A 176 -7.74 2.80 4.98
C LEU A 176 -7.86 1.57 5.89
N ARG A 177 -6.79 0.77 6.02
CA ARG A 177 -6.77 -0.38 6.93
C ARG A 177 -6.94 0.00 8.40
N ALA A 178 -6.28 1.08 8.84
CA ALA A 178 -6.35 1.57 10.23
C ALA A 178 -7.70 2.19 10.60
N THR A 179 -8.47 2.64 9.59
CA THR A 179 -9.80 3.27 9.76
C THR A 179 -10.94 2.38 9.31
N ARG A 180 -10.68 1.10 9.04
CA ARG A 180 -11.71 0.17 8.59
C ARG A 180 -12.74 -0.05 9.69
N THR A 181 -13.89 0.59 9.55
CA THR A 181 -15.00 0.55 10.52
C THR A 181 -16.12 -0.43 10.14
N GLY A 182 -15.95 -1.19 9.05
CA GLY A 182 -16.94 -2.13 8.54
C GLY A 182 -16.49 -2.76 7.21
N PRO A 183 -17.39 -3.45 6.50
CA PRO A 183 -17.08 -3.98 5.18
C PRO A 183 -16.97 -2.81 4.19
N ASP A 184 -15.73 -2.41 3.86
CA ASP A 184 -15.43 -1.73 2.58
C ASP A 184 -15.65 -2.74 1.42
N ASP A 185 -16.80 -3.43 1.44
CA ASP A 185 -17.15 -4.52 0.55
C ASP A 185 -17.62 -3.92 -0.78
N PRO A 186 -17.01 -4.30 -1.90
CA PRO A 186 -17.49 -3.97 -3.24
C PRO A 186 -19.01 -4.20 -3.40
N ALA A 187 -19.59 -5.18 -2.69
CA ALA A 187 -21.01 -5.46 -2.73
C ALA A 187 -21.90 -4.40 -2.04
N ALA A 188 -21.34 -3.57 -1.16
CA ALA A 188 -22.03 -2.45 -0.52
C ALA A 188 -22.13 -1.22 -1.43
N LEU A 189 -21.46 -1.21 -2.59
CA LEU A 189 -21.64 -0.16 -3.58
C LEU A 189 -23.11 -0.09 -4.03
N PRO A 190 -23.73 1.09 -4.09
CA PRO A 190 -25.10 1.24 -4.54
C PRO A 190 -25.25 0.74 -5.99
N ARG A 191 -25.78 -0.48 -6.14
CA ARG A 191 -26.10 -1.07 -7.44
C ARG A 191 -27.42 -0.49 -7.92
N ARG A 192 -27.39 0.47 -8.85
CA ARG A 192 -28.61 0.95 -9.52
C ARG A 192 -28.81 0.22 -10.85
N GLY A 193 -29.82 -0.66 -10.90
CA GLY A 193 -30.50 -1.10 -12.13
C GLY A 193 -29.63 -1.63 -13.28
N GLY A 194 -28.62 -2.45 -13.00
CA GLY A 194 -27.87 -3.20 -14.03
C GLY A 194 -27.01 -2.38 -15.01
N ARG A 195 -26.95 -1.05 -14.86
CA ARG A 195 -26.10 -0.16 -15.64
C ARG A 195 -25.56 0.94 -14.74
N THR A 196 -24.24 0.94 -14.56
CA THR A 196 -23.53 1.90 -13.72
C THR A 196 -23.60 3.32 -14.32
N TYR A 197 -24.23 4.22 -13.55
CA TYR A 197 -24.22 5.68 -13.57
C TYR A 197 -24.06 6.45 -14.90
N ARG A 198 -25.10 7.21 -15.23
CA ARG A 198 -25.03 8.56 -15.79
C ARG A 198 -25.92 9.48 -14.93
N ARG A 199 -25.38 10.61 -14.45
CA ARG A 199 -26.12 11.84 -14.14
C ARG A 199 -25.21 13.00 -14.56
N LEU A 200 -25.60 13.63 -15.67
CA LEU A 200 -26.24 14.96 -15.76
C LEU A 200 -25.18 16.03 -15.55
#